data_AF-A0A1Q4VFP2-F1
#
_entry.id   AF-A0A1Q4VFP2-F1
#
_cell.length_a   1.000
_cell.length_b   1.000
_cell.length_c   1.000
_cell.angle_alpha   90.00
_cell.angle_beta   90.00
_cell.angle_gamma   90.00
#
_symmetry.space_group_name_H-M   'P 1'
#
loop_
_entity.id
_entity.type
_entity.pdbx_description
1 polymer ?
#
loop_
_entity_poly.entity_id
_entity_poly.type
_entity_poly.pdbx_seq_one_letter_code
_entity_poly.pdbx_strand_id
1 'polypeptide(L)'
;MSAELTGFTAEELYATGLVTEYRDLVAREAGPDNYARLVGGEPHTVPELVRAMTRLWYTGSWPGLRGGAGPYLVSARAYAGALVWRAAGTPAPGTTAPGFGSWSAPPPDGIPR
;
A
#
# COMPACT_ATOMS: atom_id res chain seq x y z
N MET A 1 12.01 -4.67 5.62
CA MET A 1 11.22 -3.47 5.92
C MET A 1 9.80 -3.50 5.35
N SER A 2 9.52 -3.17 4.07
CA SER A 2 8.10 -3.07 3.62
C SER A 2 7.32 -4.38 3.78
N ALA A 3 7.97 -5.53 3.56
CA ALA A 3 7.38 -6.85 3.80
C ALA A 3 6.96 -7.06 5.27
N GLU A 4 7.77 -6.61 6.23
CA GLU A 4 7.47 -6.72 7.66
C GLU A 4 6.31 -5.79 8.07
N LEU A 5 6.20 -4.63 7.42
CA LEU A 5 5.18 -3.63 7.72
C LEU A 5 3.80 -3.96 7.14
N THR A 6 3.74 -4.78 6.08
CA THR A 6 2.50 -5.14 5.39
C THR A 6 2.10 -6.59 5.61
N GLY A 7 3.02 -7.45 6.06
CA GLY A 7 2.80 -8.90 6.15
C GLY A 7 2.82 -9.62 4.81
N PHE A 8 3.08 -8.93 3.70
CA PHE A 8 3.25 -9.51 2.36
C PHE A 8 4.73 -9.77 2.08
N THR A 9 5.03 -10.81 1.30
CA THR A 9 6.41 -11.11 0.93
C THR A 9 7.00 -10.05 0.00
N ALA A 10 8.32 -9.96 -0.06
CA ALA A 10 8.98 -9.04 -0.99
C ALA A 10 8.60 -9.31 -2.44
N GLU A 11 8.48 -10.59 -2.83
CA GLU A 11 8.03 -11.00 -4.17
C GLU A 11 6.63 -10.48 -4.49
N GLU A 12 5.68 -10.62 -3.56
CA GLU A 12 4.32 -10.09 -3.75
C GLU A 12 4.30 -8.58 -3.89
N LEU A 13 5.14 -7.87 -3.13
CA LEU A 13 5.28 -6.41 -3.27
C LEU A 13 5.87 -6.06 -4.63
N TYR A 14 6.89 -6.76 -5.12
CA TYR A 14 7.44 -6.53 -6.46
C TYR A 14 6.44 -6.84 -7.57
N ALA A 15 5.61 -7.88 -7.40
CA ALA A 15 4.57 -8.25 -8.37
C ALA A 15 3.51 -7.15 -8.59
N THR A 16 3.33 -6.22 -7.63
CA THR A 16 2.48 -5.02 -7.83
C THR A 16 3.06 -4.07 -8.90
N GLY A 17 4.38 -4.12 -9.13
CA GLY A 17 5.11 -3.15 -9.94
C GLY A 17 5.08 -1.71 -9.37
N LEU A 18 4.68 -1.52 -8.11
CA LEU A 18 4.59 -0.21 -7.45
C LEU A 18 5.82 0.11 -6.58
N VAL A 19 6.72 -0.86 -6.36
CA VAL A 19 7.86 -0.72 -5.44
C VAL A 19 8.71 0.52 -5.75
N THR A 20 9.10 0.71 -7.01
CA THR A 20 9.93 1.86 -7.41
C THR A 20 9.18 3.17 -7.22
N GLU A 21 7.92 3.25 -7.68
CA GLU A 21 7.08 4.45 -7.54
C GLU A 21 6.91 4.85 -6.07
N TYR A 22 6.62 3.88 -5.20
CA TYR A 22 6.44 4.13 -3.77
C TYR A 22 7.74 4.46 -3.07
N ARG A 23 8.85 3.81 -3.42
CA ARG A 23 10.16 4.13 -2.87
C ARG A 23 10.54 5.57 -3.18
N ASP A 24 10.38 5.98 -4.44
CA ASP A 24 10.75 7.32 -4.90
C ASP A 24 9.82 8.39 -4.29
N LEU A 25 8.52 8.09 -4.19
CA LEU A 25 7.55 8.93 -3.47
C LEU A 25 7.93 9.10 -2.00
N VAL A 26 8.17 8.00 -1.28
CA VAL A 26 8.52 8.02 0.16
C VAL A 26 9.82 8.79 0.38
N ALA A 27 10.83 8.60 -0.47
CA ALA A 27 12.09 9.35 -0.38
C ALA A 27 11.88 10.86 -0.57
N ARG A 28 11.04 11.26 -1.53
CA ARG A 28 10.71 12.66 -1.79
C ARG A 28 9.97 13.30 -0.63
N GLU A 29 8.93 12.66 -0.12
CA GLU A 29 8.06 13.23 0.91
C GLU A 29 8.71 13.20 2.31
N ALA A 30 9.50 12.18 2.62
CA ALA A 30 10.20 12.07 3.89
C ALA A 30 11.34 13.08 4.04
N GLY A 31 11.95 13.49 2.91
CA GLY A 31 13.24 14.15 2.89
C GLY A 31 14.40 13.19 3.22
N PRO A 32 15.64 13.61 2.94
CA PRO A 32 16.81 12.72 2.98
C PRO A 32 17.10 12.15 4.37
N ASP A 33 16.98 12.94 5.43
CA ASP A 33 17.32 12.51 6.80
C ASP A 33 16.35 11.44 7.32
N ASN A 34 15.04 11.67 7.17
CA ASN A 34 14.03 10.72 7.63
C ASN A 34 14.02 9.47 6.76
N TYR A 35 14.26 9.60 5.45
CA TYR A 35 14.41 8.46 4.57
C TYR A 35 15.62 7.61 4.96
N ALA A 36 16.77 8.24 5.24
CA ALA A 36 17.98 7.57 5.69
C ALA A 36 17.76 6.80 7.01
N ARG A 37 17.08 7.41 7.99
CA ARG A 37 16.70 6.72 9.25
C ARG A 37 15.80 5.52 9.01
N LEU A 38 14.83 5.66 8.11
CA LEU A 38 13.90 4.58 7.75
C LEU A 38 14.65 3.39 7.13
N VAL A 39 15.46 3.63 6.10
CA VAL A 39 16.21 2.55 5.42
C VAL A 39 17.40 2.03 6.22
N GLY A 40 17.93 2.84 7.14
CA GLY A 40 19.04 2.50 8.03
C GLY A 40 18.68 1.55 9.17
N GLY A 41 17.42 1.12 9.27
CA GLY A 41 16.98 0.16 10.30
C GLY A 41 16.46 0.81 11.58
N GLU A 42 16.20 2.11 11.57
CA GLU A 42 15.70 2.87 12.73
C GLU A 42 14.24 3.35 12.53
N PRO A 43 13.29 2.52 12.03
CA PRO A 43 11.94 2.97 11.67
C PRO A 43 11.15 3.52 12.86
N HIS A 44 11.47 3.09 14.08
CA HIS A 44 10.84 3.57 15.31
C HIS A 44 11.13 5.05 15.59
N THR A 45 12.18 5.63 14.99
CA THR A 45 12.52 7.06 15.10
C THR A 45 11.69 7.95 14.18
N VAL A 46 11.00 7.36 13.19
CA VAL A 46 10.16 8.05 12.20
C VAL A 46 8.75 7.44 12.13
N PRO A 47 8.01 7.35 13.26
CA PRO A 47 6.78 6.57 13.35
C PRO A 47 5.63 7.11 12.48
N GLU A 48 5.60 8.42 12.20
CA GLU A 48 4.64 9.00 11.26
C GLU A 48 4.89 8.52 9.83
N LEU A 49 6.16 8.49 9.40
CA LEU A 49 6.56 8.00 8.08
C LEU A 49 6.25 6.52 7.91
N VAL A 50 6.49 5.71 8.95
CA VAL A 50 6.12 4.29 8.94
C VAL A 50 4.62 4.12 8.73
N ARG A 51 3.78 4.85 9.48
CA ARG A 51 2.31 4.83 9.29
C ARG A 51 1.90 5.31 7.90
N ALA A 52 2.53 6.36 7.39
CA ALA A 52 2.25 6.88 6.06
C ALA A 52 2.57 5.86 4.97
N MET A 53 3.72 5.19 5.05
CA MET A 53 4.12 4.14 4.12
C MET A 53 3.22 2.91 4.22
N THR A 54 2.81 2.48 5.42
CA THR A 54 1.84 1.39 5.57
C THR A 54 0.50 1.75 4.93
N ARG A 55 -0.01 2.96 5.16
CA ARG A 55 -1.27 3.41 4.54
C ARG A 55 -1.17 3.52 3.03
N LEU A 56 -0.03 4.00 2.51
CA LEU A 56 0.26 4.03 1.08
C LEU A 56 0.15 2.63 0.47
N TRP A 57 0.81 1.63 1.05
CA TRP A 57 0.75 0.25 0.58
C TRP A 57 -0.67 -0.33 0.58
N TYR A 58 -1.44 -0.09 1.62
CA TYR A 58 -2.79 -0.65 1.73
C TYR A 58 -3.84 0.07 0.88
N THR A 59 -3.68 1.36 0.58
CA THR A 59 -4.76 2.17 -0.02
C THR A 59 -4.40 2.81 -1.36
N GLY A 60 -3.12 2.78 -1.76
CA GLY A 60 -2.63 3.52 -2.92
C GLY A 60 -2.60 5.04 -2.75
N SER A 61 -2.98 5.55 -1.56
CA SER A 61 -3.06 6.97 -1.25
C SER A 61 -1.96 7.38 -0.29
N TRP A 62 -1.28 8.48 -0.62
CA TRP A 62 -0.39 9.14 0.31
C TRP A 62 -1.22 9.94 1.32
N PRO A 63 -1.05 9.77 2.64
CA PRO A 63 -1.82 10.52 3.61
C PRO A 63 -1.30 11.94 3.89
N GLY A 64 -0.09 12.26 3.42
CA GLY A 64 0.66 13.44 3.83
C GLY A 64 1.44 13.22 5.14
N LEU A 65 2.46 14.06 5.33
CA LEU A 65 3.18 14.21 6.61
C LEU A 65 2.90 15.62 7.15
N ARG A 66 3.09 15.82 8.46
CA ARG A 66 2.98 17.17 9.05
C ARG A 66 3.86 18.18 8.31
N GLY A 67 3.24 19.26 7.84
CA GLY A 67 3.92 20.33 7.10
C GLY A 67 4.16 20.04 5.61
N GLY A 68 3.76 18.86 5.11
CA GLY A 68 3.81 18.49 3.71
C GLY A 68 2.46 18.68 2.99
N ALA A 69 2.37 18.10 1.79
CA ALA A 69 1.12 18.05 1.04
C ALA A 69 0.04 17.24 1.80
N GLY A 70 -1.22 17.65 1.64
CA GLY A 70 -2.38 16.90 2.15
C GLY A 70 -2.55 15.54 1.44
N PRO A 71 -3.57 14.74 1.83
CA PRO A 71 -3.74 13.41 1.28
C PRO A 71 -4.11 13.43 -0.20
N TYR A 72 -3.54 12.50 -0.98
CA TYR A 72 -3.86 12.33 -2.40
C TYR A 72 -3.70 10.88 -2.87
N LEU A 73 -4.47 10.50 -3.88
CA LEU A 73 -4.29 9.24 -4.58
C LEU A 73 -3.07 9.35 -5.49
N VAL A 74 -2.11 8.43 -5.36
CA VAL A 74 -0.85 8.50 -6.11
C VAL A 74 -1.10 8.32 -7.61
N SER A 75 -1.89 7.31 -7.98
CA SER A 75 -2.30 7.04 -9.35
C SER A 75 -3.47 6.06 -9.39
N ALA A 76 -4.14 5.93 -10.56
CA ALA A 76 -5.13 4.89 -10.77
C ALA A 76 -4.52 3.48 -10.65
N ARG A 77 -3.24 3.32 -11.04
CA ARG A 77 -2.48 2.07 -10.86
C ARG A 77 -2.27 1.76 -9.37
N ALA A 78 -1.92 2.77 -8.57
CA ALA A 78 -1.77 2.62 -7.12
C ALA A 78 -3.08 2.21 -6.44
N TYR A 79 -4.23 2.76 -6.90
CA TYR A 79 -5.55 2.30 -6.44
C TYR A 79 -5.80 0.83 -6.79
N ALA A 80 -5.57 0.45 -8.06
CA ALA A 80 -5.80 -0.91 -8.53
C ALA A 80 -4.90 -1.95 -7.84
N GLY A 81 -3.64 -1.59 -7.55
CA GLY A 81 -2.64 -2.45 -6.91
C GLY A 81 -2.61 -2.38 -5.38
N ALA A 82 -3.55 -1.66 -4.75
CA ALA A 82 -3.56 -1.47 -3.29
C ALA A 82 -3.74 -2.81 -2.56
N LEU A 83 -2.96 -3.04 -1.49
CA LEU A 83 -2.94 -4.33 -0.79
C LEU A 83 -4.26 -4.66 -0.08
N VAL A 84 -5.13 -3.68 0.20
CA VAL A 84 -6.45 -3.92 0.77
C VAL A 84 -7.31 -4.84 -0.09
N TRP A 85 -7.21 -4.75 -1.41
CA TRP A 85 -7.98 -5.60 -2.34
C TRP A 85 -7.51 -7.03 -2.28
N ARG A 86 -6.19 -7.23 -2.26
CA ARG A 86 -5.56 -8.54 -2.11
C ARG A 86 -5.89 -9.17 -0.76
N ALA A 87 -5.85 -8.39 0.32
CA ALA A 87 -6.22 -8.86 1.66
C ALA A 87 -7.71 -9.23 1.77
N ALA A 88 -8.59 -8.50 1.04
CA ALA A 88 -10.01 -8.83 0.95
C ALA A 88 -10.30 -10.00 0.00
N GLY A 89 -9.33 -10.46 -0.80
CA GLY A 89 -9.51 -11.49 -1.81
C GLY A 89 -10.36 -11.05 -3.01
N THR A 90 -10.45 -9.74 -3.26
CA THR A 90 -11.29 -9.17 -4.32
C THR A 90 -10.47 -8.28 -5.26
N PRO A 91 -10.85 -8.15 -6.54
CA PRO A 91 -10.28 -7.13 -7.40
C PRO A 91 -10.72 -5.74 -6.95
N ALA A 92 -9.89 -4.73 -7.23
CA ALA A 92 -10.23 -3.34 -6.95
C ALA A 92 -11.54 -2.94 -7.67
N PRO A 93 -12.52 -2.32 -6.98
CA PRO A 93 -13.75 -1.86 -7.60
C PRO A 93 -13.49 -0.98 -8.83
N GLY A 94 -14.25 -1.16 -9.90
CA GLY A 94 -14.10 -0.37 -11.13
C GLY A 94 -12.89 -0.73 -12.00
N THR A 95 -12.08 -1.74 -11.61
CA THR A 95 -10.95 -2.21 -12.44
C THR A 95 -11.25 -3.49 -13.22
N THR A 96 -12.22 -4.28 -12.75
CA THR A 96 -12.72 -5.48 -13.43
C THR A 96 -14.24 -5.51 -13.26
N ALA A 97 -14.97 -5.74 -14.37
CA ALA A 97 -16.41 -5.87 -14.30
C ALA A 97 -16.78 -7.19 -13.59
N PRO A 98 -17.56 -7.16 -12.50
CA PRO A 98 -18.10 -8.39 -11.95
C PRO A 98 -19.05 -9.03 -12.96
N GLY A 99 -19.01 -10.35 -13.10
CA GLY A 99 -19.98 -11.08 -13.91
C GLY A 99 -21.41 -10.85 -13.40
N PHE A 100 -22.40 -10.90 -14.30
CA PHE A 100 -23.81 -10.82 -13.90
C PHE A 100 -24.12 -11.90 -12.85
N GLY A 101 -24.80 -11.51 -11.75
CA GLY A 101 -25.13 -12.42 -10.66
C GLY A 101 -23.98 -12.71 -9.69
N SER A 102 -22.82 -12.06 -9.77
CA SER A 102 -21.70 -12.25 -8.82
C SER A 102 -22.06 -11.97 -7.35
N TRP A 103 -23.16 -11.25 -7.11
CA TRP A 103 -23.67 -10.88 -5.79
C TRP A 103 -24.75 -11.83 -5.27
N SER A 104 -25.14 -12.85 -6.04
CA SER A 104 -26.21 -13.79 -5.62
C SER A 104 -25.69 -14.94 -4.76
N ALA A 105 -24.39 -15.24 -4.81
CA ALA A 105 -23.75 -16.23 -3.96
C ALA A 105 -23.24 -15.59 -2.67
N PRO A 106 -23.35 -16.27 -1.52
CA PRO A 106 -22.67 -15.85 -0.30
C PRO A 106 -21.14 -15.85 -0.53
N PRO A 107 -20.38 -15.01 0.19
CA PRO A 107 -18.92 -15.07 0.16
C PRO A 107 -18.46 -16.49 0.49
N PRO A 108 -17.44 -17.03 -0.20
CA PRO A 108 -16.88 -18.32 0.18
C PRO A 108 -16.38 -18.26 1.63
N ASP A 109 -16.62 -19.32 2.40
CA ASP A 109 -16.10 -19.44 3.76
C ASP A 109 -14.58 -19.21 3.72
N GLY A 110 -14.09 -18.31 4.57
CA GLY A 110 -12.69 -17.86 4.56
C GLY A 110 -11.70 -19.02 4.66
N ILE A 111 -10.53 -18.81 4.03
CA ILE A 111 -9.34 -19.70 3.92
C ILE A 111 -9.29 -20.81 5.00
N PRO A 112 -9.25 -22.11 4.62
CA PRO A 112 -8.96 -23.17 5.59
C PRO A 112 -7.55 -22.96 6.16
N ARG A 113 -7.43 -22.90 7.49
CA ARG A 113 -6.15 -22.85 8.21
C ARG A 113 -5.34 -24.13 8.01
#